data_AF-A0A7X9M3M5-F1
#
_entry.id   AF-A0A7X9M3M5-F1
#
_cell.length_a   1.000
_cell.length_b   1.000
_cell.length_c   1.000
_cell.angle_alpha   90.00
_cell.angle_beta   90.00
_cell.angle_gamma   90.00
#
_symmetry.space_group_name_H-M   'P 1'
#
loop_
_entity.id
_entity.type
_entity.pdbx_description
1 polymer ?
#
loop_
_entity_poly.entity_id
_entity_poly.type
_entity_poly.pdbx_seq_one_letter_code
_entity_poly.pdbx_strand_id
1 'polypeptide(L)'
;MDKWDLQPGHDLYSFMESMVHSDEIDKVLIICDKGYYEKAEARQGGVGTETQIISPEVYSDVKQEKFIPIVSERDENSKPYIPTYIKSRMYIDLSSDEKFESEYERLLRHLYKRPEYRKPALGQAPSWLFDDAPVHFKTANINKQIRDAITRKPSRVTSLAKEFIYCYFDNLDQFQIENMENPFDQQIMDKITDMLPLRDDYVEFLELLCSVEKEMDISPIIGFFEDVYRFTQPPKNVSSYRETQYDHYKFLIHELYIYTVAVMIENNQFDALGELLKSEFFIKDRFNRTEHSNYQIFYARHSVLDEIRKNRLESRLFSIAADTMTKRANLRKYPLEQIVNADLILHYISVLDKHSWAWFPILYVYGEEMGKIELFQRIKSKRHFEKVKGLFMVNTPEELKSLIMSFEQPDNYRYQGSFRAVPSLAHHIKPEEICTLL
;
A
#
# COMPACT_ATOMS: atom_id res chain seq x y z
N MET A 1 -17.20 -12.75 -47.32
CA MET A 1 -17.84 -11.51 -47.83
C MET A 1 -18.87 -11.93 -48.87
N ASP A 2 -20.02 -11.27 -48.93
CA ASP A 2 -21.10 -11.60 -49.86
C ASP A 2 -20.64 -11.84 -51.31
N LYS A 3 -19.71 -11.03 -51.82
CA LYS A 3 -19.08 -11.16 -53.14
C LYS A 3 -18.27 -12.44 -53.38
N TRP A 4 -17.82 -13.11 -52.32
CA TRP A 4 -17.00 -14.33 -52.41
C TRP A 4 -17.78 -15.59 -52.04
N ASP A 5 -18.81 -15.47 -51.20
CA ASP A 5 -19.50 -16.61 -50.59
C ASP A 5 -20.90 -16.87 -51.18
N LEU A 6 -21.52 -15.89 -51.85
CA LEU A 6 -22.82 -16.06 -52.49
C LEU A 6 -22.70 -16.58 -53.92
N GLN A 7 -23.47 -17.62 -54.24
CA GLN A 7 -23.65 -18.14 -55.60
C GLN A 7 -25.06 -17.80 -56.11
N PRO A 8 -25.27 -17.74 -57.44
CA PRO A 8 -26.60 -17.52 -58.01
C PRO A 8 -27.63 -18.52 -57.48
N GLY A 9 -28.71 -18.03 -56.85
CA GLY A 9 -29.77 -18.83 -56.24
C GLY A 9 -29.76 -18.86 -54.70
N HIS A 10 -28.74 -18.31 -54.04
CA HIS A 10 -28.73 -18.16 -52.58
C HIS A 10 -29.70 -17.07 -52.12
N ASP A 11 -30.40 -17.34 -51.03
CA ASP A 11 -31.16 -16.33 -50.30
C ASP A 11 -30.21 -15.47 -49.45
N LEU A 12 -30.14 -14.18 -49.80
CA LEU A 12 -29.35 -13.17 -49.10
C LEU A 12 -29.77 -13.00 -47.64
N TYR A 13 -31.05 -13.16 -47.32
CA TYR A 13 -31.57 -13.01 -45.97
C TYR A 13 -31.07 -14.13 -45.07
N SER A 14 -31.30 -15.38 -45.49
CA SER A 14 -30.80 -16.56 -44.77
C SER A 14 -29.28 -16.57 -44.62
N PHE A 15 -28.54 -16.09 -45.63
CA PHE A 15 -27.09 -15.95 -45.54
C PHE A 15 -26.68 -14.92 -44.48
N MET A 16 -27.28 -13.73 -44.45
CA MET A 16 -26.98 -12.70 -43.45
C MET A 16 -27.31 -13.17 -42.02
N GLU A 17 -28.44 -13.84 -41.84
CA GLU A 17 -28.87 -14.41 -40.55
C GLU A 17 -27.88 -15.46 -40.04
N SER A 18 -27.43 -16.38 -40.92
CA SER A 18 -26.41 -17.38 -40.56
C SER A 18 -25.07 -16.76 -40.15
N MET A 19 -24.66 -15.66 -40.77
CA MET A 19 -23.40 -14.96 -40.46
C MET A 19 -23.49 -14.24 -39.10
N VAL A 20 -24.67 -13.73 -38.76
CA VAL A 20 -24.88 -13.10 -37.45
C VAL A 20 -24.88 -14.12 -36.31
N HIS A 21 -25.46 -15.31 -36.53
CA HIS A 21 -25.52 -16.35 -35.49
C HIS A 21 -24.28 -17.24 -35.42
N SER A 22 -23.36 -17.16 -36.39
CA SER A 22 -22.12 -17.93 -36.36
C SER A 22 -21.19 -17.46 -35.23
N ASP A 23 -20.71 -18.43 -34.44
CA ASP A 23 -19.69 -18.24 -33.40
C ASP A 23 -18.29 -17.99 -33.98
N GLU A 24 -18.07 -18.28 -35.26
CA GLU A 24 -16.80 -18.01 -35.95
C GLU A 24 -16.64 -16.52 -36.32
N ILE A 25 -17.73 -15.75 -36.25
CA ILE A 25 -17.73 -14.32 -36.58
C ILE A 25 -17.73 -13.51 -35.28
N ASP A 26 -16.57 -12.93 -34.95
CA ASP A 26 -16.41 -12.10 -33.76
C ASP A 26 -17.10 -10.74 -33.87
N LYS A 27 -17.07 -10.12 -35.06
CA LYS A 27 -17.51 -8.74 -35.33
C LYS A 27 -18.17 -8.61 -36.70
N VAL A 28 -19.17 -7.72 -36.79
CA VAL A 28 -19.93 -7.37 -38.00
C VAL A 28 -19.84 -5.86 -38.20
N LEU A 29 -19.27 -5.43 -39.33
CA LEU A 29 -19.18 -4.01 -39.69
C LEU A 29 -20.42 -3.58 -40.46
N ILE A 30 -21.04 -2.48 -40.04
CA ILE A 30 -22.22 -1.90 -40.71
C ILE A 30 -21.77 -0.62 -41.38
N ILE A 31 -21.65 -0.63 -42.70
CA ILE A 31 -21.25 0.55 -43.46
C ILE A 31 -22.46 1.47 -43.61
N CYS A 32 -22.39 2.61 -42.94
CA CYS A 32 -23.44 3.62 -42.83
C CYS A 32 -23.18 4.73 -43.86
N ASP A 33 -23.65 4.52 -45.08
CA ASP A 33 -23.75 5.53 -46.13
C ASP A 33 -25.19 6.04 -46.27
N LYS A 34 -25.40 7.05 -47.13
CA LYS A 34 -26.74 7.60 -47.39
C LYS A 34 -27.71 6.53 -47.89
N GLY A 35 -27.27 5.64 -48.78
CA GLY A 35 -28.11 4.62 -49.41
C GLY A 35 -28.60 3.54 -48.44
N TYR A 36 -27.73 3.10 -47.52
CA TYR A 36 -28.05 2.16 -46.46
C TYR A 36 -29.04 2.78 -45.47
N TYR A 37 -28.81 4.04 -45.08
CA TYR A 37 -29.70 4.79 -44.21
C TYR A 37 -31.12 4.93 -44.77
N GLU A 38 -31.25 5.41 -46.00
CA GLU A 38 -32.57 5.61 -46.63
C GLU A 38 -33.36 4.30 -46.75
N LYS A 39 -32.71 3.21 -47.15
CA LYS A 39 -33.34 1.89 -47.24
C LYS A 39 -33.73 1.33 -45.88
N ALA A 40 -32.93 1.57 -44.85
CA ALA A 40 -33.21 1.12 -43.49
C ALA A 40 -34.41 1.86 -42.89
N GLU A 41 -34.49 3.18 -43.06
CA GLU A 41 -35.60 4.00 -42.55
C GLU A 41 -36.90 3.75 -43.34
N ALA A 42 -36.82 3.50 -44.65
CA ALA A 42 -37.99 3.16 -45.47
C ALA A 42 -38.72 1.88 -45.02
N ARG A 43 -38.01 0.94 -44.38
CA ARG A 43 -38.60 -0.31 -43.84
C ARG A 43 -39.47 -0.10 -42.60
N GLN A 44 -39.27 0.95 -41.81
CA GLN A 44 -40.21 1.31 -40.74
C GLN A 44 -41.61 1.68 -41.29
N GLY A 45 -41.71 2.04 -42.58
CA GLY A 45 -42.95 2.39 -43.27
C GLY A 45 -43.76 1.22 -43.85
N GLY A 46 -43.32 -0.04 -43.70
CA GLY A 46 -44.15 -1.21 -44.00
C GLY A 46 -44.25 -1.65 -45.48
N VAL A 47 -43.25 -1.37 -46.33
CA VAL A 47 -43.23 -1.91 -47.72
C VAL A 47 -42.12 -2.96 -47.86
N GLY A 48 -42.55 -4.21 -48.06
CA GLY A 48 -41.67 -5.37 -48.22
C GLY A 48 -40.99 -5.38 -49.59
N THR A 49 -39.66 -5.23 -49.60
CA THR A 49 -38.81 -5.81 -50.64
C THR A 49 -37.45 -6.18 -50.02
N GLU A 50 -36.99 -7.39 -50.34
CA GLU A 50 -35.74 -8.00 -49.86
C GLU A 50 -34.53 -7.20 -50.33
N THR A 51 -33.69 -6.74 -49.39
CA THR A 51 -32.32 -6.30 -49.70
C THR A 51 -31.51 -6.17 -48.42
N GLN A 52 -30.32 -6.78 -48.40
CA GLN A 52 -29.03 -6.44 -47.75
C GLN A 52 -28.97 -5.69 -46.39
N ILE A 53 -30.05 -5.62 -45.62
CA ILE A 53 -30.17 -4.87 -44.37
C ILE A 53 -30.63 -5.82 -43.27
N ILE A 54 -29.86 -5.85 -42.18
CA ILE A 54 -30.09 -6.69 -41.01
C ILE A 54 -31.37 -6.21 -40.29
N SER A 55 -32.26 -7.13 -39.91
CA SER A 55 -33.52 -6.78 -39.26
C SER A 55 -33.33 -6.40 -37.78
N PRO A 56 -34.18 -5.51 -37.22
CA PRO A 56 -34.16 -5.17 -35.80
C PRO A 56 -34.23 -6.38 -34.85
N GLU A 57 -34.95 -7.45 -35.20
CA GLU A 57 -35.08 -8.65 -34.34
C GLU A 57 -33.75 -9.40 -34.19
N VAL A 58 -32.93 -9.46 -35.24
CA VAL A 58 -31.61 -10.12 -35.22
C VAL A 58 -30.61 -9.37 -34.32
N TYR A 59 -30.85 -8.09 -34.01
CA TYR A 59 -30.00 -7.29 -33.13
C TYR A 59 -30.32 -7.44 -31.64
N SER A 60 -31.56 -7.76 -31.27
CA SER A 60 -31.95 -7.92 -29.85
C SER A 60 -31.38 -9.19 -29.23
N ASP A 61 -31.11 -10.22 -30.05
CA ASP A 61 -30.76 -11.56 -29.58
C ASP A 61 -29.25 -11.83 -29.53
N VAL A 62 -28.42 -10.85 -29.89
CA VAL A 62 -26.96 -11.02 -30.02
C VAL A 62 -26.20 -10.00 -29.18
N LYS A 63 -25.03 -10.40 -28.64
CA LYS A 63 -24.18 -9.54 -27.81
C LYS A 63 -23.90 -8.21 -28.50
N GLN A 64 -24.23 -7.12 -27.81
CA GLN A 64 -24.20 -5.75 -28.36
C GLN A 64 -22.85 -5.31 -28.93
N GLU A 65 -21.75 -5.94 -28.51
CA GLU A 65 -20.39 -5.67 -28.97
C GLU A 65 -20.07 -6.27 -30.35
N LYS A 66 -20.95 -7.10 -30.92
CA LYS A 66 -20.70 -7.76 -32.22
C LYS A 66 -20.87 -6.78 -33.39
N PHE A 67 -21.76 -5.81 -33.29
CA PHE A 67 -22.07 -4.88 -34.40
C PHE A 67 -21.36 -3.54 -34.23
N ILE A 68 -20.61 -3.14 -35.26
CA ILE A 68 -19.82 -1.90 -35.26
C ILE A 68 -20.31 -1.01 -36.42
N PRO A 69 -21.01 0.10 -36.14
CA PRO A 69 -21.35 1.07 -37.17
C PRO A 69 -20.10 1.82 -37.66
N ILE A 70 -19.93 1.89 -38.96
CA ILE A 70 -18.87 2.62 -39.67
C ILE A 70 -19.52 3.71 -40.49
N VAL A 71 -19.34 4.97 -40.11
CA VAL A 71 -19.86 6.11 -40.88
C VAL A 71 -18.93 6.38 -42.05
N SER A 72 -19.43 6.20 -43.27
CA SER A 72 -18.71 6.54 -44.50
C SER A 72 -19.17 7.86 -45.09
N GLU A 73 -20.38 8.32 -44.78
CA GLU A 73 -20.96 9.56 -45.32
C GLU A 73 -21.75 10.35 -44.26
N ARG A 74 -21.86 11.66 -44.48
CA ARG A 74 -22.61 12.61 -43.64
C ARG A 74 -23.53 13.49 -44.49
N ASP A 75 -24.58 14.03 -43.88
CA ASP A 75 -25.47 14.98 -44.53
C ASP A 75 -24.88 16.40 -44.61
N GLU A 76 -25.63 17.31 -45.24
CA GLU A 76 -25.24 18.72 -45.44
C GLU A 76 -25.03 19.48 -44.11
N ASN A 77 -25.57 18.98 -43.00
CA ASN A 77 -25.41 19.54 -41.66
C ASN A 77 -24.33 18.80 -40.84
N SER A 78 -23.47 18.02 -41.50
CA SER A 78 -22.42 17.19 -40.88
C SER A 78 -22.94 16.08 -39.94
N LYS A 79 -24.20 15.69 -40.06
CA LYS A 79 -24.80 14.61 -39.27
C LYS A 79 -24.56 13.26 -39.96
N PRO A 80 -24.19 12.20 -39.21
CA PRO A 80 -23.90 10.90 -39.79
C PRO A 80 -25.18 10.17 -40.20
N TYR A 81 -25.13 9.44 -41.32
CA TYR A 81 -26.21 8.59 -41.82
C TYR A 81 -26.30 7.27 -41.04
N ILE A 82 -26.60 7.34 -39.74
CA ILE A 82 -26.78 6.16 -38.88
C ILE A 82 -28.27 5.86 -38.73
N PRO A 83 -28.73 4.65 -39.12
CA PRO A 83 -30.12 4.25 -38.96
C PRO A 83 -30.61 4.35 -37.51
N THR A 84 -31.90 4.63 -37.35
CA THR A 84 -32.52 4.90 -36.05
C THR A 84 -32.33 3.75 -35.06
N TYR A 85 -32.32 2.50 -35.55
CA TYR A 85 -32.21 1.29 -34.72
C TYR A 85 -30.81 1.09 -34.08
N ILE A 86 -29.75 1.70 -34.62
CA ILE A 86 -28.36 1.64 -34.07
C ILE A 86 -27.82 3.01 -33.64
N LYS A 87 -28.63 4.06 -33.70
CA LYS A 87 -28.24 5.44 -33.42
C LYS A 87 -27.69 5.67 -32.01
N SER A 88 -28.04 4.82 -31.04
CA SER A 88 -27.53 4.90 -29.66
C SER A 88 -26.18 4.22 -29.45
N ARG A 89 -25.64 3.54 -30.47
CA ARG A 89 -24.36 2.82 -30.41
C ARG A 89 -23.20 3.75 -30.74
N MET A 90 -22.05 3.49 -30.11
CA MET A 90 -20.80 4.13 -30.54
C MET A 90 -20.43 3.65 -31.94
N TYR A 91 -19.95 4.57 -32.77
CA TYR A 91 -19.55 4.31 -34.16
C TYR A 91 -18.09 4.71 -34.40
N ILE A 92 -17.53 4.24 -35.52
CA ILE A 92 -16.25 4.69 -36.06
C ILE A 92 -16.54 5.63 -37.24
N ASP A 93 -15.87 6.78 -37.29
CA ASP A 93 -16.10 7.82 -38.28
C ASP A 93 -15.02 7.83 -39.37
N LEU A 94 -15.27 7.16 -40.50
CA LEU A 94 -14.34 7.12 -41.64
C LEU A 94 -14.75 8.07 -42.77
N SER A 95 -15.68 9.00 -42.54
CA SER A 95 -16.27 9.85 -43.58
C SER A 95 -15.42 11.07 -43.97
N SER A 96 -14.30 11.33 -43.30
CA SER A 96 -13.47 12.52 -43.55
C SER A 96 -11.98 12.19 -43.53
N ASP A 97 -11.24 12.69 -44.50
CA ASP A 97 -9.79 12.47 -44.64
C ASP A 97 -9.01 12.89 -43.39
N GLU A 98 -9.43 13.96 -42.71
CA GLU A 98 -8.78 14.44 -41.48
C GLU A 98 -8.85 13.46 -40.30
N LYS A 99 -9.89 12.63 -40.25
CA LYS A 99 -10.11 11.64 -39.17
C LYS A 99 -9.84 10.21 -39.60
N PHE A 100 -9.64 9.98 -40.89
CA PHE A 100 -9.59 8.64 -41.47
C PHE A 100 -8.51 7.79 -40.81
N GLU A 101 -7.28 8.27 -40.73
CA GLU A 101 -6.14 7.52 -40.17
C GLU A 101 -6.35 7.15 -38.70
N SER A 102 -6.78 8.10 -37.87
CA SER A 102 -6.96 7.87 -36.43
C SER A 102 -8.15 6.97 -36.12
N GLU A 103 -9.27 7.15 -36.81
CA GLU A 103 -10.46 6.31 -36.65
C GLU A 103 -10.27 4.91 -37.25
N TYR A 104 -9.48 4.78 -38.33
CA TYR A 104 -9.07 3.49 -38.88
C TYR A 104 -8.16 2.72 -37.92
N GLU A 105 -7.19 3.39 -37.30
CA GLU A 105 -6.37 2.77 -36.24
C GLU A 105 -7.24 2.31 -35.06
N ARG A 106 -8.20 3.14 -34.64
CA ARG A 106 -9.16 2.81 -33.58
C ARG A 106 -10.03 1.58 -33.93
N LEU A 107 -10.45 1.45 -35.19
CA LEU A 107 -11.15 0.27 -35.69
C LEU A 107 -10.27 -0.99 -35.62
N LEU A 108 -9.03 -0.92 -36.10
CA LEU A 108 -8.09 -2.05 -36.04
C LEU A 108 -7.84 -2.51 -34.60
N ARG A 109 -7.58 -1.56 -33.70
CA ARG A 109 -7.42 -1.83 -32.27
C ARG A 109 -8.63 -2.53 -31.67
N HIS A 110 -9.83 -2.13 -32.06
CA HIS A 110 -11.06 -2.78 -31.61
C HIS A 110 -11.21 -4.20 -32.17
N LEU A 111 -10.97 -4.40 -33.47
CA LEU A 111 -11.04 -5.72 -34.13
C LEU A 111 -10.06 -6.72 -33.53
N TYR A 112 -8.83 -6.29 -33.22
CA TYR A 112 -7.78 -7.13 -32.64
C TYR A 112 -7.79 -7.18 -31.10
N LYS A 113 -8.81 -6.63 -30.42
CA LYS A 113 -8.93 -6.59 -28.95
C LYS A 113 -7.71 -5.96 -28.26
N ARG A 114 -7.12 -4.92 -28.86
CA ARG A 114 -5.94 -4.18 -28.36
C ARG A 114 -6.24 -2.67 -28.15
N PRO A 115 -7.00 -2.31 -27.10
CA PRO A 115 -7.35 -0.91 -26.84
C PRO A 115 -6.10 -0.05 -26.62
N GLU A 116 -6.15 1.19 -27.10
CA GLU A 116 -5.08 2.20 -26.97
C GLU A 116 -4.73 2.47 -25.51
N TYR A 117 -5.75 2.51 -24.66
CA TYR A 117 -5.62 2.51 -23.21
C TYR A 117 -5.87 1.11 -22.68
N ARG A 118 -4.80 0.34 -22.42
CA ARG A 118 -4.93 -0.88 -21.63
C ARG A 118 -5.39 -0.48 -20.24
N LYS A 119 -6.58 -0.94 -19.83
CA LYS A 119 -6.98 -0.89 -18.42
C LYS A 119 -5.81 -1.51 -17.64
N PRO A 120 -5.22 -0.80 -16.66
CA PRO A 120 -4.19 -1.41 -15.83
C PRO A 120 -4.74 -2.73 -15.31
N ALA A 121 -3.89 -3.76 -15.22
CA ALA A 121 -4.31 -5.00 -14.59
C ALA A 121 -5.02 -4.63 -13.29
N LEU A 122 -6.26 -5.09 -13.12
CA LEU A 122 -6.96 -4.89 -11.86
C LEU A 122 -6.02 -5.44 -10.80
N GLY A 123 -5.57 -4.57 -9.88
CA GLY A 123 -4.94 -5.07 -8.67
C GLY A 123 -5.86 -6.12 -8.08
N GLN A 124 -5.32 -7.14 -7.41
CA GLN A 124 -6.17 -7.93 -6.52
C GLN A 124 -6.92 -6.95 -5.65
N ALA A 125 -8.25 -7.05 -5.68
CA ALA A 125 -9.08 -6.29 -4.77
C ALA A 125 -8.51 -6.52 -3.37
N PRO A 126 -8.15 -5.46 -2.64
CA PRO A 126 -7.66 -5.63 -1.29
C PRO A 126 -8.68 -6.45 -0.49
N SER A 127 -8.21 -7.42 0.31
CA SER A 127 -9.08 -8.31 1.10
C SER A 127 -10.14 -7.54 1.89
N TRP A 128 -9.80 -6.34 2.40
CA TRP A 128 -10.71 -5.45 3.13
C TRP A 128 -11.98 -5.01 2.38
N LEU A 129 -12.03 -5.14 1.05
CA LEU A 129 -13.24 -4.83 0.27
C LEU A 129 -14.33 -5.91 0.42
N PHE A 130 -13.96 -7.11 0.85
CA PHE A 130 -14.84 -8.26 1.05
C PHE A 130 -14.87 -8.77 2.49
N ASP A 131 -14.16 -8.10 3.41
CA ASP A 131 -14.21 -8.41 4.83
C ASP A 131 -15.56 -7.93 5.41
N ASP A 132 -16.30 -8.88 5.99
CA ASP A 132 -17.52 -8.66 6.76
C ASP A 132 -17.23 -7.72 7.95
N ALA A 133 -17.53 -6.42 7.80
CA ALA A 133 -17.28 -5.36 8.77
C ALA A 133 -15.79 -5.20 9.17
N PRO A 134 -15.34 -4.01 9.60
CA PRO A 134 -13.97 -3.86 10.10
C PRO A 134 -13.75 -4.82 11.27
N VAL A 135 -12.66 -5.58 11.27
CA VAL A 135 -12.26 -6.40 12.42
C VAL A 135 -12.04 -5.45 13.61
N HIS A 136 -12.97 -5.45 14.55
CA HIS A 136 -12.92 -4.62 15.74
C HIS A 136 -12.46 -5.45 16.94
N PHE A 137 -11.22 -5.22 17.38
CA PHE A 137 -10.69 -5.82 18.59
C PHE A 137 -11.21 -5.10 19.84
N LYS A 138 -11.22 -5.80 20.98
CA LYS A 138 -11.62 -5.20 22.27
C LYS A 138 -10.70 -4.04 22.70
N THR A 139 -9.48 -3.99 22.19
CA THR A 139 -8.48 -2.92 22.38
C THR A 139 -9.04 -1.54 22.00
N ALA A 140 -9.75 -1.41 20.89
CA ALA A 140 -10.42 -0.17 20.48
C ALA A 140 -11.41 0.36 21.55
N ASN A 141 -12.17 -0.53 22.19
CA ASN A 141 -13.09 -0.15 23.26
C ASN A 141 -12.33 0.25 24.55
N ILE A 142 -11.18 -0.36 24.83
CA ILE A 142 -10.33 0.06 25.95
C ILE A 142 -9.75 1.45 25.68
N ASN A 143 -9.31 1.75 24.46
CA ASN A 143 -8.87 3.10 24.08
C ASN A 143 -9.97 4.15 24.29
N LYS A 144 -11.22 3.83 23.92
CA LYS A 144 -12.37 4.69 24.24
C LYS A 144 -12.52 4.95 25.74
N GLN A 145 -12.37 3.91 26.57
CA GLN A 145 -12.42 4.05 28.02
C GLN A 145 -11.25 4.86 28.58
N ILE A 146 -10.03 4.70 28.03
CA ILE A 146 -8.85 5.49 28.41
C ILE A 146 -9.10 6.96 28.10
N ARG A 147 -9.55 7.29 26.89
CA ARG A 147 -9.91 8.65 26.49
C ARG A 147 -10.93 9.29 27.44
N ASP A 148 -11.99 8.56 27.79
CA ASP A 148 -12.99 9.03 28.76
C ASP A 148 -12.38 9.22 30.17
N ALA A 149 -11.50 8.31 30.58
CA ALA A 149 -10.82 8.36 31.87
C ALA A 149 -9.85 9.54 32.00
N ILE A 150 -9.12 9.90 30.94
CA ILE A 150 -8.20 11.05 30.92
C ILE A 150 -8.95 12.33 31.33
N THR A 151 -10.19 12.51 30.87
CA THR A 151 -10.97 13.71 31.18
C THR A 151 -11.67 13.61 32.54
N ARG A 152 -12.21 12.43 32.91
CA ARG A 152 -13.14 12.29 34.04
C ARG A 152 -12.53 11.69 35.30
N LYS A 153 -11.57 10.78 35.16
CA LYS A 153 -10.94 10.03 36.27
C LYS A 153 -9.52 9.56 35.89
N PRO A 154 -8.53 10.47 35.85
CA PRO A 154 -7.16 10.16 35.38
C PRO A 154 -6.51 8.99 36.11
N SER A 155 -6.81 8.80 37.39
CA SER A 155 -6.28 7.69 38.20
C SER A 155 -6.66 6.29 37.67
N ARG A 156 -7.65 6.18 36.77
CA ARG A 156 -8.05 4.91 36.14
C ARG A 156 -7.21 4.58 34.90
N VAL A 157 -6.48 5.55 34.34
CA VAL A 157 -5.71 5.36 33.11
C VAL A 157 -4.66 4.26 33.28
N THR A 158 -3.92 4.25 34.39
CA THR A 158 -2.92 3.20 34.66
C THR A 158 -3.52 1.79 34.69
N SER A 159 -4.72 1.62 35.25
CA SER A 159 -5.40 0.31 35.25
C SER A 159 -5.88 -0.10 33.86
N LEU A 160 -6.41 0.85 33.08
CA LEU A 160 -6.88 0.60 31.72
C LEU A 160 -5.72 0.35 30.76
N ALA A 161 -4.55 0.96 30.98
CA ALA A 161 -3.35 0.71 30.20
C ALA A 161 -2.85 -0.74 30.37
N LYS A 162 -2.88 -1.27 31.60
CA LYS A 162 -2.59 -2.68 31.86
C LYS A 162 -3.61 -3.61 31.19
N GLU A 163 -4.89 -3.24 31.25
CA GLU A 163 -5.97 -3.97 30.57
C GLU A 163 -5.78 -3.98 29.04
N PHE A 164 -5.38 -2.84 28.46
CA PHE A 164 -5.06 -2.73 27.05
C PHE A 164 -3.94 -3.70 26.66
N ILE A 165 -2.79 -3.67 27.36
CA ILE A 165 -1.63 -4.53 27.05
C ILE A 165 -2.00 -6.01 27.16
N TYR A 166 -2.73 -6.40 28.21
CA TYR A 166 -3.21 -7.78 28.36
C TYR A 166 -4.12 -8.19 27.20
N CYS A 167 -5.10 -7.34 26.87
CA CYS A 167 -6.02 -7.58 25.77
C CYS A 167 -5.31 -7.60 24.41
N TYR A 168 -4.25 -6.80 24.24
CA TYR A 168 -3.46 -6.77 23.01
C TYR A 168 -2.79 -8.11 22.77
N PHE A 169 -2.13 -8.67 23.80
CA PHE A 169 -1.47 -9.96 23.71
C PHE A 169 -2.46 -11.13 23.55
N ASP A 170 -3.62 -11.09 24.22
CA ASP A 170 -4.70 -12.08 24.01
C ASP A 170 -5.17 -12.10 22.54
N ASN A 171 -5.29 -10.92 21.92
CA ASN A 171 -5.60 -10.85 20.48
C ASN A 171 -4.44 -11.31 19.61
N LEU A 172 -3.18 -11.14 20.01
CA LEU A 172 -2.05 -11.65 19.21
C LEU A 172 -2.06 -13.18 19.15
N ASP A 173 -2.44 -13.88 20.21
CA ASP A 173 -2.46 -15.36 20.24
C ASP A 173 -3.30 -15.99 19.11
N GLN A 174 -4.31 -15.30 18.60
CA GLN A 174 -5.16 -15.81 17.50
C GLN A 174 -4.48 -15.78 16.11
N PHE A 175 -3.32 -15.11 15.96
CA PHE A 175 -2.61 -15.00 14.69
C PHE A 175 -1.57 -16.10 14.47
N GLN A 176 -1.40 -17.03 15.42
CA GLN A 176 -0.46 -18.13 15.29
C GLN A 176 -0.74 -18.97 14.03
N ILE A 177 0.33 -19.30 13.31
CA ILE A 177 0.27 -20.17 12.12
C ILE A 177 0.79 -21.56 12.51
N GLU A 178 -0.13 -22.49 12.76
CA GLU A 178 0.22 -23.87 13.13
C GLU A 178 0.84 -24.63 11.96
N ASN A 179 0.21 -24.55 10.78
CA ASN A 179 0.60 -25.28 9.57
C ASN A 179 0.90 -24.32 8.42
N MET A 180 2.13 -24.37 7.90
CA MET A 180 2.53 -23.56 6.74
C MET A 180 2.21 -24.29 5.44
N GLU A 181 1.13 -23.89 4.78
CA GLU A 181 0.73 -24.43 3.47
C GLU A 181 1.20 -23.52 2.34
N ASN A 182 1.57 -24.10 1.19
CA ASN A 182 2.01 -23.30 0.04
C ASN A 182 0.84 -22.59 -0.66
N PRO A 183 0.98 -21.32 -1.08
CA PRO A 183 2.14 -20.44 -0.85
C PRO A 183 2.10 -19.83 0.55
N PHE A 184 3.01 -20.24 1.44
CA PHE A 184 2.96 -19.83 2.84
C PHE A 184 3.29 -18.34 3.04
N ASP A 185 3.98 -17.74 2.09
CA ASP A 185 4.22 -16.30 2.10
C ASP A 185 2.92 -15.49 1.94
N GLN A 186 1.88 -16.06 1.31
CA GLN A 186 0.57 -15.44 1.26
C GLN A 186 -0.10 -15.50 2.63
N GLN A 187 -0.04 -16.63 3.33
CA GLN A 187 -0.58 -16.75 4.69
C GLN A 187 0.04 -15.72 5.65
N ILE A 188 1.36 -15.52 5.55
CA ILE A 188 2.08 -14.50 6.34
C ILE A 188 1.58 -13.09 5.98
N MET A 189 1.40 -12.80 4.69
CA MET A 189 0.88 -11.51 4.24
C MET A 189 -0.57 -11.26 4.68
N ASP A 190 -1.40 -12.30 4.67
CA ASP A 190 -2.79 -12.23 5.12
C ASP A 190 -2.83 -11.90 6.62
N LYS A 191 -2.05 -12.60 7.44
CA LYS A 191 -1.93 -12.28 8.88
C LYS A 191 -1.43 -10.86 9.13
N ILE A 192 -0.46 -10.37 8.36
CA ILE A 192 -0.01 -8.97 8.44
C ILE A 192 -1.17 -8.02 8.15
N THR A 193 -1.96 -8.32 7.12
CA THR A 193 -3.13 -7.51 6.72
C THR A 193 -4.17 -7.48 7.83
N ASP A 194 -4.52 -8.63 8.39
CA ASP A 194 -5.51 -8.79 9.46
C ASP A 194 -5.10 -8.10 10.78
N MET A 195 -3.81 -7.94 11.03
CA MET A 195 -3.29 -7.23 12.22
C MET A 195 -3.26 -5.70 12.06
N LEU A 196 -3.69 -5.13 10.93
CA LEU A 196 -3.75 -3.68 10.74
C LEU A 196 -4.56 -2.95 11.83
N PRO A 197 -5.76 -3.41 12.24
CA PRO A 197 -6.52 -2.72 13.28
C PRO A 197 -5.85 -2.79 14.66
N LEU A 198 -5.10 -3.86 14.98
CA LEU A 198 -4.29 -3.90 16.21
C LEU A 198 -3.18 -2.86 16.17
N ARG A 199 -2.50 -2.70 15.03
CA ARG A 199 -1.51 -1.62 14.86
C ARG A 199 -2.15 -0.26 15.13
N ASP A 200 -3.31 0.01 14.55
CA ASP A 200 -4.03 1.29 14.73
C ASP A 200 -4.41 1.51 16.20
N ASP A 201 -4.97 0.49 16.86
CA ASP A 201 -5.32 0.52 18.28
C ASP A 201 -4.10 0.79 19.18
N TYR A 202 -2.94 0.20 18.86
CA TYR A 202 -1.69 0.45 19.59
C TYR A 202 -1.20 1.90 19.43
N VAL A 203 -1.27 2.44 18.21
CA VAL A 203 -0.87 3.84 17.96
C VAL A 203 -1.78 4.79 18.75
N GLU A 204 -3.10 4.60 18.71
CA GLU A 204 -4.04 5.39 19.51
C GLU A 204 -3.78 5.24 21.01
N PHE A 205 -3.45 4.03 21.48
CA PHE A 205 -3.10 3.78 22.87
C PHE A 205 -1.87 4.61 23.30
N LEU A 206 -0.80 4.61 22.50
CA LEU A 206 0.40 5.43 22.76
C LEU A 206 0.09 6.92 22.79
N GLU A 207 -0.74 7.41 21.86
CA GLU A 207 -1.16 8.81 21.84
C GLU A 207 -1.88 9.21 23.13
N LEU A 208 -2.78 8.34 23.60
CA LEU A 208 -3.52 8.56 24.84
C LEU A 208 -2.56 8.62 26.03
N LEU A 209 -1.57 7.73 26.12
CA LEU A 209 -0.55 7.78 27.18
C LEU A 209 0.28 9.06 27.13
N CYS A 210 0.70 9.49 25.94
CA CYS A 210 1.45 10.75 25.75
C CYS A 210 0.64 11.99 26.17
N SER A 211 -0.69 11.88 26.27
CA SER A 211 -1.57 13.00 26.61
C SER A 211 -1.90 13.13 28.11
N VAL A 212 -1.54 12.15 28.93
CA VAL A 212 -1.89 12.12 30.36
C VAL A 212 -0.99 13.07 31.17
N GLU A 213 0.32 12.92 30.98
CA GLU A 213 1.33 13.63 31.74
C GLU A 213 2.29 14.34 30.79
N LYS A 214 2.91 15.42 31.29
CA LYS A 214 3.89 16.17 30.50
C LYS A 214 5.09 15.29 30.14
N GLU A 215 5.53 14.46 31.09
CA GLU A 215 6.61 13.49 30.95
C GLU A 215 5.98 12.11 31.12
N MET A 216 5.91 11.34 30.03
CA MET A 216 5.28 10.03 30.03
C MET A 216 6.16 8.99 30.75
N ASP A 217 5.59 8.21 31.68
CA ASP A 217 6.23 6.99 32.17
C ASP A 217 6.32 5.95 31.03
N ILE A 218 7.54 5.68 30.58
CA ILE A 218 7.83 4.77 29.47
C ILE A 218 7.86 3.30 29.90
N SER A 219 7.97 3.01 31.20
CA SER A 219 8.15 1.66 31.74
C SER A 219 7.13 0.65 31.21
N PRO A 220 5.81 0.96 31.08
CA PRO A 220 4.84 0.04 30.51
C PRO A 220 5.09 -0.30 29.04
N ILE A 221 5.69 0.62 28.27
CA ILE A 221 6.00 0.43 26.85
C ILE A 221 7.28 -0.39 26.69
N ILE A 222 8.29 -0.17 27.54
CA ILE A 222 9.46 -1.05 27.61
C ILE A 222 9.01 -2.50 27.91
N GLY A 223 8.22 -2.69 28.96
CA GLY A 223 7.68 -4.00 29.32
C GLY A 223 6.81 -4.62 28.21
N PHE A 224 6.03 -3.82 27.48
CA PHE A 224 5.31 -4.28 26.30
C PHE A 224 6.26 -4.87 25.25
N PHE A 225 7.36 -4.19 24.92
CA PHE A 225 8.32 -4.65 23.93
C PHE A 225 9.14 -5.86 24.39
N GLU A 226 9.46 -5.95 25.68
CA GLU A 226 10.07 -7.15 26.28
C GLU A 226 9.16 -8.38 26.14
N ASP A 227 7.87 -8.20 26.44
CA ASP A 227 6.88 -9.28 26.43
C ASP A 227 6.43 -9.68 25.02
N VAL A 228 6.24 -8.72 24.10
CA VAL A 228 5.78 -8.98 22.73
C VAL A 228 6.82 -9.79 21.94
N TYR A 229 8.09 -9.70 22.32
CA TYR A 229 9.18 -10.42 21.65
C TYR A 229 8.95 -11.93 21.63
N ARG A 230 8.26 -12.50 22.63
CA ARG A 230 7.97 -13.95 22.70
C ARG A 230 7.19 -14.47 21.50
N PHE A 231 6.39 -13.62 20.84
CA PHE A 231 5.62 -13.99 19.65
C PHE A 231 6.49 -14.22 18.41
N THR A 232 7.73 -13.73 18.42
CA THR A 232 8.70 -13.96 17.33
C THR A 232 9.33 -15.36 17.36
N GLN A 233 8.99 -16.16 18.37
CA GLN A 233 9.59 -17.45 18.67
C GLN A 233 8.54 -18.56 18.75
N PRO A 234 8.94 -19.82 18.51
CA PRO A 234 8.06 -20.96 18.73
C PRO A 234 7.69 -21.16 20.20
N PRO A 235 6.44 -21.58 20.49
CA PRO A 235 6.06 -22.01 21.82
C PRO A 235 6.98 -23.11 22.36
N LYS A 236 7.14 -23.15 23.68
CA LYS A 236 8.04 -24.08 24.38
C LYS A 236 7.73 -25.56 24.07
N ASN A 237 6.46 -25.89 23.87
CA ASN A 237 5.96 -27.24 23.59
C ASN A 237 6.04 -27.65 22.11
N VAL A 238 6.45 -26.77 21.21
CA VAL A 238 6.53 -27.06 19.76
C VAL A 238 7.92 -27.55 19.39
N SER A 239 8.06 -28.82 18.99
CA SER A 239 9.35 -29.43 18.64
C SER A 239 9.71 -29.31 17.16
N SER A 240 8.73 -29.08 16.28
CA SER A 240 8.93 -28.89 14.85
C SER A 240 8.26 -27.60 14.40
N TYR A 241 9.04 -26.70 13.82
CA TYR A 241 8.59 -25.40 13.34
C TYR A 241 9.52 -24.90 12.24
N ARG A 242 9.06 -23.91 11.48
CA ARG A 242 9.87 -23.08 10.58
C ARG A 242 10.03 -21.72 11.24
N GLU A 243 11.24 -21.18 11.27
CA GLU A 243 11.51 -19.84 11.83
C GLU A 243 10.66 -18.74 11.17
N THR A 244 10.29 -18.95 9.91
CA THR A 244 9.46 -18.05 9.11
C THR A 244 7.98 -18.05 9.49
N GLN A 245 7.50 -18.99 10.32
CA GLN A 245 6.10 -19.01 10.81
C GLN A 245 5.74 -17.74 11.59
N TYR A 246 6.73 -17.10 12.20
CA TYR A 246 6.55 -15.96 13.10
C TYR A 246 6.88 -14.61 12.42
N ASP A 247 7.16 -14.60 11.11
CA ASP A 247 7.59 -13.39 10.39
C ASP A 247 6.49 -12.30 10.36
N HIS A 248 5.21 -12.65 10.47
CA HIS A 248 4.13 -11.67 10.61
C HIS A 248 4.20 -10.90 11.94
N TYR A 249 4.57 -11.56 13.06
CA TYR A 249 4.81 -10.87 14.32
C TYR A 249 6.07 -10.01 14.26
N LYS A 250 7.14 -10.50 13.64
CA LYS A 250 8.37 -9.70 13.43
C LYS A 250 8.09 -8.45 12.61
N PHE A 251 7.25 -8.57 11.57
CA PHE A 251 6.76 -7.43 10.80
C PHE A 251 5.99 -6.44 11.67
N LEU A 252 5.01 -6.92 12.43
CA LEU A 252 4.20 -6.07 13.31
C LEU A 252 5.10 -5.35 14.33
N ILE A 253 5.96 -6.05 15.05
CA ILE A 253 6.82 -5.47 16.10
C ILE A 253 7.76 -4.40 15.53
N HIS A 254 8.36 -4.66 14.37
CA HIS A 254 9.18 -3.67 13.67
C HIS A 254 8.35 -2.42 13.32
N GLU A 255 7.14 -2.60 12.77
CA GLU A 255 6.21 -1.50 12.48
C GLU A 255 5.81 -0.72 13.76
N LEU A 256 5.45 -1.41 14.85
CA LEU A 256 5.08 -0.80 16.12
C LEU A 256 6.23 0.02 16.72
N TYR A 257 7.46 -0.47 16.63
CA TYR A 257 8.63 0.25 17.18
C TYR A 257 8.87 1.57 16.42
N ILE A 258 8.77 1.55 15.09
CA ILE A 258 8.85 2.78 14.26
C ILE A 258 7.73 3.75 14.64
N TYR A 259 6.49 3.26 14.76
CA TYR A 259 5.36 4.09 15.18
C TYR A 259 5.54 4.66 16.58
N THR A 260 6.14 3.91 17.51
CA THR A 260 6.43 4.38 18.87
C THR A 260 7.33 5.61 18.83
N VAL A 261 8.39 5.56 18.03
CA VAL A 261 9.29 6.70 17.82
C VAL A 261 8.56 7.88 17.18
N ALA A 262 7.77 7.64 16.13
CA ALA A 262 7.01 8.70 15.47
C ALA A 262 6.01 9.39 16.42
N VAL A 263 5.26 8.61 17.21
CA VAL A 263 4.30 9.12 18.21
C VAL A 263 5.01 9.95 19.27
N MET A 264 6.14 9.49 19.81
CA MET A 264 6.87 10.22 20.84
C MET A 264 7.45 11.54 20.33
N ILE A 265 8.01 11.55 19.11
CA ILE A 265 8.53 12.77 18.50
C ILE A 265 7.41 13.80 18.29
N GLU A 266 6.29 13.39 17.70
CA GLU A 266 5.13 14.25 17.44
C GLU A 266 4.58 14.86 18.74
N ASN A 267 4.58 14.09 19.83
CA ASN A 267 4.10 14.55 21.14
C ASN A 267 5.20 15.18 22.02
N ASN A 268 6.41 15.43 21.50
CA ASN A 268 7.56 15.98 22.22
C ASN A 268 7.98 15.20 23.48
N GLN A 269 7.72 13.89 23.52
CA GLN A 269 8.09 12.99 24.62
C GLN A 269 9.56 12.55 24.49
N PHE A 270 10.49 13.51 24.45
CA PHE A 270 11.90 13.24 24.16
C PHE A 270 12.66 12.55 25.29
N ASP A 271 12.31 12.82 26.55
CA ASP A 271 12.91 12.13 27.70
C ASP A 271 12.51 10.65 27.71
N ALA A 272 11.22 10.36 27.57
CA ALA A 272 10.69 9.00 27.45
C ALA A 272 11.25 8.26 26.22
N LEU A 273 11.37 8.94 25.07
CA LEU A 273 12.00 8.36 23.87
C LEU A 273 13.48 8.08 24.10
N GLY A 274 14.20 8.95 24.80
CA GLY A 274 15.60 8.74 25.17
C GLY A 274 15.75 7.50 26.03
N GLU A 275 14.91 7.36 27.05
CA GLU A 275 14.91 6.18 27.92
C GLU A 275 14.58 4.89 27.13
N LEU A 276 13.58 4.90 26.25
CA LEU A 276 13.25 3.76 25.39
C LEU A 276 14.45 3.34 24.51
N LEU A 277 15.08 4.29 23.83
CA LEU A 277 16.16 4.00 22.89
C LEU A 277 17.47 3.60 23.56
N LYS A 278 17.67 3.97 24.83
CA LYS A 278 18.86 3.59 25.61
C LYS A 278 18.62 2.44 26.58
N SER A 279 17.41 1.89 26.61
CA SER A 279 17.10 0.72 27.41
C SER A 279 17.77 -0.54 26.87
N GLU A 280 18.28 -1.35 27.78
CA GLU A 280 18.48 -2.78 27.55
C GLU A 280 17.14 -3.47 27.81
N PHE A 281 16.65 -4.24 26.85
CA PHE A 281 15.40 -4.99 26.93
C PHE A 281 15.67 -6.39 27.44
N PHE A 282 15.05 -6.79 28.55
CA PHE A 282 15.20 -8.11 29.18
C PHE A 282 14.15 -9.09 28.65
N ILE A 283 14.42 -9.64 27.48
CA ILE A 283 13.54 -10.58 26.80
C ILE A 283 13.66 -12.01 27.34
N LYS A 284 12.62 -12.81 27.10
CA LYS A 284 12.63 -14.25 27.36
C LYS A 284 12.82 -15.03 26.07
N ASP A 285 13.75 -15.97 26.08
CA ASP A 285 13.81 -16.98 25.03
C ASP A 285 12.68 -18.01 25.17
N ARG A 286 12.53 -18.89 24.19
CA ARG A 286 11.51 -19.95 24.17
C ARG A 286 11.60 -20.94 25.33
N PHE A 287 12.73 -20.98 26.04
CA PHE A 287 12.95 -21.80 27.23
C PHE A 287 12.77 -21.02 28.53
N ASN A 288 12.30 -19.77 28.45
CA ASN A 288 12.10 -18.83 29.55
C ASN A 288 13.40 -18.38 30.23
N ARG A 289 14.53 -18.47 29.53
CA ARG A 289 15.81 -17.90 29.96
C ARG A 289 15.80 -16.41 29.66
N THR A 290 16.28 -15.60 30.61
CA THR A 290 16.43 -14.16 30.39
C THR A 290 17.64 -13.90 29.52
N GLU A 291 17.44 -13.17 28.44
CA GLU A 291 18.47 -12.56 27.61
C GLU A 291 18.28 -11.05 27.65
N HIS A 292 19.31 -10.29 27.27
CA HIS A 292 19.18 -8.85 27.13
C HIS A 292 19.74 -8.39 25.78
N SER A 293 19.13 -7.36 25.22
CA SER A 293 19.56 -6.73 23.97
C SER A 293 19.06 -5.29 23.93
N ASN A 294 19.76 -4.44 23.18
CA ASN A 294 19.24 -3.12 22.81
C ASN A 294 18.08 -3.25 21.80
N TYR A 295 17.46 -2.11 21.46
CA TYR A 295 16.27 -2.04 20.62
C TYR A 295 16.41 -2.60 19.20
N GLN A 296 17.63 -2.83 18.70
CA GLN A 296 17.81 -3.40 17.35
C GLN A 296 17.30 -4.84 17.25
N ILE A 297 17.00 -5.48 18.38
CA ILE A 297 16.30 -6.78 18.36
C ILE A 297 14.89 -6.68 17.77
N PHE A 298 14.30 -5.49 17.73
CA PHE A 298 13.00 -5.21 17.10
C PHE A 298 13.13 -4.86 15.61
N TYR A 299 14.35 -4.70 15.09
CA TYR A 299 14.61 -4.73 13.65
C TYR A 299 14.57 -6.18 13.17
N ALA A 300 13.75 -6.44 12.16
CA ALA A 300 13.60 -7.76 11.58
C ALA A 300 13.99 -7.79 10.10
N ARG A 301 14.74 -8.82 9.70
CA ARG A 301 14.90 -9.21 8.30
C ARG A 301 13.64 -9.96 7.85
N HIS A 302 12.85 -9.33 6.99
CA HIS A 302 11.56 -9.86 6.53
C HIS A 302 11.73 -10.87 5.39
N SER A 303 12.47 -11.96 5.64
CA SER A 303 12.89 -12.93 4.60
C SER A 303 11.72 -13.51 3.79
N VAL A 304 10.58 -13.78 4.41
CA VAL A 304 9.40 -14.27 3.70
C VAL A 304 8.90 -13.25 2.67
N LEU A 305 8.89 -11.96 3.01
CA LEU A 305 8.39 -10.92 2.11
C LEU A 305 9.44 -10.52 1.07
N ASP A 306 10.67 -10.28 1.51
CA ASP A 306 11.71 -9.66 0.70
C ASP A 306 12.54 -10.66 -0.12
N GLU A 307 12.47 -11.95 0.18
CA GLU A 307 13.16 -12.99 -0.58
C GLU A 307 12.14 -13.94 -1.22
N ILE A 308 11.28 -14.58 -0.41
CA ILE A 308 10.40 -15.66 -0.89
C ILE A 308 9.25 -15.12 -1.74
N ARG A 309 8.42 -14.23 -1.17
CA ARG A 309 7.29 -13.60 -1.85
C ARG A 309 7.76 -12.76 -3.03
N LYS A 310 8.82 -11.98 -2.84
CA LYS A 310 9.40 -11.14 -3.89
C LYS A 310 9.81 -11.97 -5.11
N ASN A 311 10.50 -13.09 -4.90
CA ASN A 311 10.88 -13.99 -5.99
C ASN A 311 9.65 -14.66 -6.62
N ARG A 312 8.70 -15.17 -5.81
CA ARG A 312 7.47 -15.82 -6.31
C ARG A 312 6.61 -14.89 -7.17
N LEU A 313 6.55 -13.62 -6.80
CA LEU A 313 5.77 -12.59 -7.51
C LEU A 313 6.57 -11.89 -8.62
N GLU A 314 7.84 -12.25 -8.83
CA GLU A 314 8.77 -11.57 -9.76
C GLU A 314 8.80 -10.04 -9.55
N SER A 315 8.69 -9.62 -8.28
CA SER A 315 8.53 -8.21 -7.94
C SER A 315 9.84 -7.44 -8.07
N ARG A 316 9.75 -6.25 -8.68
CA ARG A 316 10.88 -5.31 -8.83
C ARG A 316 11.04 -4.34 -7.65
N LEU A 317 10.20 -4.46 -6.62
CA LEU A 317 10.31 -3.65 -5.41
C LEU A 317 11.63 -3.93 -4.69
N PHE A 318 12.26 -2.92 -4.07
CA PHE A 318 13.46 -3.14 -3.24
C PHE A 318 13.14 -4.03 -2.02
N SER A 319 12.07 -3.70 -1.29
CA SER A 319 11.55 -4.48 -0.17
C SER A 319 10.02 -4.48 -0.22
N ILE A 320 9.40 -5.66 -0.26
CA ILE A 320 7.95 -5.83 -0.13
C ILE A 320 7.51 -5.45 1.29
N ALA A 321 8.32 -5.74 2.31
CA ALA A 321 8.00 -5.37 3.67
C ALA A 321 7.92 -3.84 3.84
N ALA A 322 8.92 -3.10 3.36
CA ALA A 322 8.94 -1.65 3.42
C ALA A 322 7.83 -0.99 2.58
N ASP A 323 7.54 -1.51 1.38
CA ASP A 323 6.40 -1.07 0.57
C ASP A 323 5.06 -1.33 1.30
N THR A 324 4.94 -2.47 2.00
CA THR A 324 3.75 -2.80 2.80
C THR A 324 3.58 -1.84 3.98
N MET A 325 4.63 -1.58 4.77
CA MET A 325 4.59 -0.59 5.87
C MET A 325 4.24 0.81 5.36
N THR A 326 4.82 1.19 4.21
CA THR A 326 4.55 2.49 3.56
C THR A 326 3.07 2.63 3.16
N LYS A 327 2.48 1.60 2.54
CA LYS A 327 1.05 1.59 2.20
C LYS A 327 0.14 1.57 3.42
N ARG A 328 0.61 0.99 4.52
CA ARG A 328 -0.08 0.98 5.82
C ARG A 328 0.10 2.29 6.60
N ALA A 329 0.95 3.22 6.16
CA ALA A 329 1.07 4.56 6.75
C ALA A 329 -0.11 5.46 6.34
N ASN A 330 -1.31 5.04 6.74
CA ASN A 330 -2.61 5.63 6.39
C ASN A 330 -3.24 6.43 7.54
N LEU A 331 -2.59 6.47 8.71
CA LEU A 331 -3.01 7.27 9.85
C LEU A 331 -2.74 8.75 9.56
N ARG A 332 -3.80 9.56 9.38
CA ARG A 332 -3.68 10.96 8.94
C ARG A 332 -2.75 11.83 9.79
N LYS A 333 -2.65 11.55 11.09
CA LYS A 333 -1.78 12.29 12.01
C LYS A 333 -0.29 11.98 11.81
N TYR A 334 0.01 10.81 11.25
CA TYR A 334 1.37 10.32 11.00
C TYR A 334 1.56 10.09 9.50
N PRO A 335 1.73 11.15 8.71
CA PRO A 335 2.00 11.01 7.28
C PRO A 335 3.27 10.19 7.04
N LEU A 336 3.38 9.56 5.87
CA LEU A 336 4.49 8.68 5.50
C LEU A 336 5.86 9.29 5.79
N GLU A 337 6.05 10.59 5.52
CA GLU A 337 7.30 11.30 5.79
C GLU A 337 7.74 11.18 7.25
N GLN A 338 6.81 11.30 8.21
CA GLN A 338 7.14 11.16 9.63
C GLN A 338 7.56 9.74 9.99
N ILE A 339 6.92 8.72 9.39
CA ILE A 339 7.26 7.32 9.61
C ILE A 339 8.64 7.00 9.02
N VAL A 340 8.95 7.50 7.82
CA VAL A 340 10.28 7.40 7.21
C VAL A 340 11.33 8.11 8.07
N ASN A 341 11.01 9.29 8.61
CA ASN A 341 11.92 10.03 9.48
C ASN A 341 12.18 9.29 10.80
N ALA A 342 11.17 8.64 11.39
CA ALA A 342 11.34 7.82 12.59
C ALA A 342 12.28 6.62 12.33
N ASP A 343 12.12 5.92 11.20
CA ASP A 343 13.00 4.83 10.77
C ASP A 343 14.45 5.31 10.53
N LEU A 344 14.63 6.49 9.92
CA LEU A 344 15.94 7.13 9.75
C LEU A 344 16.58 7.55 11.09
N ILE A 345 15.79 8.08 12.04
CA ILE A 345 16.29 8.46 13.37
C ILE A 345 16.80 7.23 14.13
N LEU A 346 16.07 6.11 14.06
CA LEU A 346 16.51 4.82 14.62
C LEU A 346 17.85 4.39 14.03
N HIS A 347 18.03 4.54 12.71
CA HIS A 347 19.31 4.30 12.05
C HIS A 347 20.42 5.20 12.61
N TYR A 348 20.23 6.52 12.62
CA TYR A 348 21.27 7.45 13.05
C TYR A 348 21.70 7.21 14.49
N ILE A 349 20.75 7.02 15.40
CA ILE A 349 21.04 6.73 16.80
C ILE A 349 21.80 5.41 16.91
N SER A 350 21.40 4.37 16.17
CA SER A 350 22.07 3.07 16.23
C SER A 350 23.54 3.13 15.81
N VAL A 351 23.86 3.95 14.80
CA VAL A 351 25.22 4.17 14.31
C VAL A 351 26.05 4.99 15.30
N LEU A 352 25.46 6.06 15.86
CA LEU A 352 26.13 6.90 16.86
C LEU A 352 26.48 6.11 18.13
N ASP A 353 25.61 5.19 18.53
CA ASP A 353 25.83 4.30 19.67
C ASP A 353 26.83 3.16 19.37
N LYS A 354 27.35 3.09 18.14
CA LYS A 354 28.36 2.11 17.69
C LYS A 354 27.95 0.66 17.93
N HIS A 355 26.67 0.36 17.73
CA HIS A 355 26.21 -1.01 17.83
C HIS A 355 26.86 -1.91 16.77
N SER A 356 27.05 -3.20 17.11
CA SER A 356 27.69 -4.17 16.21
C SER A 356 26.92 -4.39 14.91
N TRP A 357 25.60 -4.19 14.90
CA TRP A 357 24.71 -4.36 13.75
C TRP A 357 23.71 -3.22 13.68
N ALA A 358 24.10 -2.10 13.07
CA ALA A 358 23.27 -0.89 12.99
C ALA A 358 21.88 -1.17 12.36
N TRP A 359 20.86 -0.52 12.90
CA TRP A 359 19.50 -0.49 12.35
C TRP A 359 19.54 0.00 10.90
N PHE A 360 19.16 -0.83 9.93
CA PHE A 360 19.07 -0.40 8.53
C PHE A 360 17.68 0.20 8.27
N PRO A 361 17.57 1.49 7.90
CA PRO A 361 16.27 2.11 7.69
C PRO A 361 15.70 1.57 6.38
N ILE A 362 14.61 0.80 6.44
CA ILE A 362 14.04 0.12 5.27
C ILE A 362 13.10 1.00 4.45
N LEU A 363 12.52 2.05 5.06
CA LEU A 363 11.45 2.86 4.46
C LEU A 363 11.98 3.99 3.57
N TYR A 364 13.25 4.38 3.74
CA TYR A 364 13.86 5.50 3.02
C TYR A 364 13.64 5.42 1.49
N VAL A 365 13.72 4.23 0.90
CA VAL A 365 13.61 4.07 -0.55
C VAL A 365 12.21 4.34 -1.11
N TYR A 366 11.17 4.31 -0.25
CA TYR A 366 9.77 4.55 -0.59
C TYR A 366 9.23 5.90 -0.10
N GLY A 367 10.04 6.65 0.66
CA GLY A 367 9.72 8.03 1.01
C GLY A 367 9.73 8.96 -0.21
N GLU A 368 9.11 10.12 -0.08
CA GLU A 368 9.21 11.20 -1.05
C GLU A 368 10.64 11.78 -1.07
N GLU A 369 10.84 12.93 -1.73
CA GLU A 369 12.14 13.62 -1.71
C GLU A 369 12.58 13.88 -0.26
N MET A 370 13.76 13.38 0.12
CA MET A 370 14.22 13.44 1.52
C MET A 370 14.64 14.85 1.88
N GLY A 371 13.69 15.59 2.45
CA GLY A 371 13.98 16.81 3.16
C GLY A 371 14.86 16.57 4.39
N LYS A 372 15.24 17.67 5.02
CA LYS A 372 15.96 17.63 6.29
C LYS A 372 14.99 17.29 7.42
N ILE A 373 15.35 16.31 8.24
CA ILE A 373 14.54 15.92 9.40
C ILE A 373 14.50 17.07 10.41
N GLU A 374 13.29 17.49 10.76
CA GLU A 374 13.05 18.64 11.62
C GLU A 374 13.69 18.51 13.00
N LEU A 375 13.67 17.29 13.59
CA LEU A 375 14.30 17.00 14.88
C LEU A 375 15.77 17.46 14.93
N PHE A 376 16.54 17.17 13.88
CA PHE A 376 17.95 17.58 13.78
C PHE A 376 18.11 19.05 13.40
N GLN A 377 17.28 19.58 12.50
CA GLN A 377 17.34 21.00 12.12
C GLN A 377 17.09 21.94 13.31
N ARG A 378 16.19 21.55 14.21
CA ARG A 378 15.87 22.36 15.41
C ARG A 378 16.99 22.37 16.45
N ILE A 379 17.95 21.45 16.41
CA ILE A 379 19.13 21.43 17.30
C ILE A 379 20.01 22.68 17.15
N LYS A 380 19.85 23.44 16.06
CA LYS A 380 20.43 24.79 15.93
C LYS A 380 20.02 25.71 17.09
N SER A 381 18.84 25.50 17.69
CA SER A 381 18.37 26.20 18.89
C SER A 381 18.86 25.51 20.16
N LYS A 382 19.52 26.27 21.04
CA LYS A 382 19.92 25.79 22.36
C LYS A 382 18.74 25.30 23.19
N ARG A 383 17.60 26.00 23.15
CA ARG A 383 16.36 25.57 23.83
C ARG A 383 15.88 24.19 23.36
N HIS A 384 16.00 23.88 22.07
CA HIS A 384 15.60 22.57 21.55
C HIS A 384 16.62 21.50 21.88
N PHE A 385 17.92 21.81 21.80
CA PHE A 385 19.00 20.92 22.24
C PHE A 385 18.76 20.43 23.68
N GLU A 386 18.42 21.31 24.61
CA GLU A 386 18.14 20.92 26.01
C GLU A 386 17.03 19.87 26.14
N LYS A 387 16.07 19.84 25.20
CA LYS A 387 14.97 18.86 25.19
C LYS A 387 15.38 17.51 24.60
N VAL A 388 16.29 17.49 23.63
CA VAL A 388 16.60 16.27 22.85
C VAL A 388 17.96 15.66 23.20
N LYS A 389 18.78 16.32 24.03
CA LYS A 389 20.12 15.85 24.38
C LYS A 389 20.14 14.43 24.98
N GLY A 390 19.07 14.05 25.68
CA GLY A 390 18.88 12.70 26.23
C GLY A 390 18.88 11.59 25.17
N LEU A 391 18.36 11.88 23.96
CA LEU A 391 18.36 10.93 22.83
C LEU A 391 19.78 10.50 22.42
N PHE A 392 20.77 11.36 22.68
CA PHE A 392 22.16 11.18 22.31
C PHE A 392 23.06 10.84 23.50
N MET A 393 22.52 10.74 24.72
CA MET A 393 23.27 10.59 25.98
C MET A 393 24.36 11.66 26.18
N VAL A 394 24.09 12.91 25.80
CA VAL A 394 25.02 14.04 25.96
C VAL A 394 24.43 15.11 26.87
N ASN A 395 25.31 15.88 27.53
CA ASN A 395 24.96 16.97 28.42
C ASN A 395 25.28 18.35 27.82
N THR A 396 26.26 18.43 26.92
CA THR A 396 26.76 19.70 26.36
C THR A 396 26.65 19.73 24.83
N PRO A 397 26.51 20.92 24.22
CA PRO A 397 26.57 21.07 22.76
C PRO A 397 27.89 20.55 22.16
N GLU A 398 28.99 20.71 22.89
CA GLU A 398 30.32 20.24 22.50
C GLU A 398 30.37 18.71 22.41
N GLU A 399 29.80 18.00 23.38
CA GLU A 399 29.66 16.53 23.32
C GLU A 399 28.84 16.09 22.11
N LEU A 400 27.72 16.78 21.81
CA LEU A 400 26.92 16.46 20.63
C LEU A 400 27.70 16.71 19.32
N LYS A 401 28.47 17.81 19.24
CA LYS A 401 29.34 18.09 18.08
C LYS A 401 30.34 16.97 17.87
N SER A 402 31.04 16.55 18.93
CA SER A 402 31.99 15.45 18.88
C SER A 402 31.32 14.14 18.47
N LEU A 403 30.13 13.85 18.98
CA LEU A 403 29.36 12.65 18.64
C LEU A 403 28.98 12.63 17.16
N ILE A 404 28.43 13.73 16.63
CA ILE A 404 28.07 13.83 15.20
C ILE A 404 29.31 13.76 14.30
N MET A 405 30.44 14.34 14.72
CA MET A 405 31.71 14.21 13.99
C MET A 405 32.23 12.77 13.94
N SER A 406 31.85 11.93 14.92
CA SER A 406 32.20 10.51 14.94
C SER A 406 31.23 9.61 14.16
N PHE A 407 30.19 10.20 13.54
CA PHE A 407 29.24 9.46 12.73
C PHE A 407 29.92 8.90 11.47
N GLU A 408 29.97 7.59 11.36
CA GLU A 408 30.54 6.89 10.21
C GLU A 408 29.47 5.99 9.59
N GLN A 409 29.18 6.22 8.31
CA GLN A 409 28.27 5.42 7.50
C GLN A 409 28.98 5.06 6.18
N PRO A 410 28.86 3.83 5.69
CA PRO A 410 29.45 3.46 4.41
C PRO A 410 28.98 4.36 3.25
N ASP A 411 29.88 4.63 2.30
CA ASP A 411 29.51 5.32 1.08
C ASP A 411 28.42 4.55 0.33
N ASN A 412 27.43 5.27 -0.20
CA ASN A 412 26.26 4.67 -0.87
C ASN A 412 25.53 3.64 0.00
N TYR A 413 25.36 3.90 1.30
CA TYR A 413 24.56 3.03 2.18
C TYR A 413 23.11 2.97 1.70
N ARG A 414 22.77 1.90 0.96
CA ARG A 414 21.52 1.79 0.21
C ARG A 414 21.19 0.36 -0.18
N TYR A 415 19.92 0.10 -0.50
CA TYR A 415 19.51 -1.10 -1.24
C TYR A 415 20.27 -1.22 -2.56
N GLN A 416 20.78 -2.41 -2.85
CA GLN A 416 21.45 -2.69 -4.11
C GLN A 416 20.56 -2.32 -5.31
N GLY A 417 21.09 -1.53 -6.24
CA GLY A 417 20.38 -1.04 -7.41
C GLY A 417 19.50 0.20 -7.20
N SER A 418 19.36 0.69 -5.96
CA SER A 418 18.67 1.96 -5.70
C SER A 418 19.52 3.15 -6.14
N PHE A 419 18.92 4.10 -6.85
CA PHE A 419 19.55 5.40 -7.13
C PHE A 419 19.66 6.26 -5.87
N ARG A 420 18.72 6.09 -4.92
CA ARG A 420 18.70 6.79 -3.64
C ARG A 420 19.51 6.04 -2.59
N ALA A 421 20.27 6.78 -1.79
CA ALA A 421 20.96 6.27 -0.62
C ALA A 421 20.36 6.85 0.67
N VAL A 422 20.59 6.17 1.78
CA VAL A 422 20.29 6.72 3.10
C VAL A 422 21.14 7.98 3.27
N PRO A 423 20.54 9.14 3.55
CA PRO A 423 21.30 10.37 3.71
C PRO A 423 22.21 10.26 4.94
N SER A 424 23.44 10.75 4.85
CA SER A 424 24.33 10.86 6.02
C SER A 424 23.73 11.82 7.05
N LEU A 425 24.02 11.63 8.35
CA LEU A 425 23.56 12.53 9.40
C LEU A 425 23.95 14.00 9.15
N ALA A 426 25.11 14.23 8.50
CA ALA A 426 25.58 15.57 8.11
C ALA A 426 24.67 16.28 7.08
N HIS A 427 23.82 15.54 6.36
CA HIS A 427 22.77 16.13 5.53
C HIS A 427 21.75 16.89 6.39
N HIS A 428 21.46 16.37 7.58
CA HIS A 428 20.43 16.87 8.48
C HIS A 428 20.92 17.89 9.50
N ILE A 429 22.20 17.93 9.85
CA ILE A 429 22.76 18.94 10.74
C ILE A 429 24.28 18.91 10.64
N LYS A 430 24.92 20.07 10.47
CA LYS A 430 26.38 20.15 10.54
C LYS A 430 26.83 20.48 11.97
N PRO A 431 27.96 19.94 12.46
CA PRO A 431 28.46 20.22 13.81
C PRO A 431 28.57 21.71 14.14
N GLU A 432 29.02 22.53 13.18
CA GLU A 432 29.14 23.98 13.33
C GLU A 432 27.81 24.72 13.50
N GLU A 433 26.69 24.10 13.13
CA GLU A 433 25.35 24.70 13.23
C GLU A 433 24.68 24.45 14.61
N ILE A 434 25.20 23.51 15.41
CA ILE A 434 24.61 23.10 16.69
C ILE A 434 24.65 24.24 17.72
N CYS A 435 23.49 24.55 18.30
CA CYS A 435 23.30 25.61 19.31
C CYS A 435 23.80 27.00 18.87
N THR A 436 23.74 27.30 17.57
CA THR A 436 24.08 28.63 17.03
C THR A 436 22.99 29.67 17.25
N LEU A 437 21.75 29.23 17.51
CA LEU A 437 20.61 30.06 17.86
C LEU A 437 20.37 29.93 19.37
N LEU A 438 20.50 31.05 20.10
CA LEU A 438 20.43 31.08 21.57
C LEU A 438 18.99 30.97 22.09
#